data_AF-S9NU37-F1
#
_entry.id   AF-S9NU37-F1
#
_cell.length_a   1.000
_cell.length_b   1.000
_cell.length_c   1.000
_cell.angle_alpha   90.00
_cell.angle_beta   90.00
_cell.angle_gamma   90.00
#
_symmetry.space_group_name_H-M   'P 1'
#
loop_
_entity.id
_entity.type
_entity.pdbx_description
1 polymer ?
#
loop_
_entity_poly.entity_id
_entity_poly.type
_entity_poly.pdbx_seq_one_letter_code
_entity_poly.pdbx_strand_id
1 'polypeptide(L)'
;MLELTETFKALGDPTRLRILRLVGEARLNVSEVVSLVGVAQSSVSHHLTKLKALELIREERQGGFTYYSLMVDEKAPLWPLIRLAKDAPDEHGDLARLTELLQRREDALTLNEKLLEPGQSWRLWASALASLLPPLDVVDFGCGTGVLTVELARWARHVTAIDHNPVALDKARAEAGRLGLRNITFLEADLKALPLESGAQDLVVLSQSLHHVNSSERVLAEGARLLRPGGRMVVLELMPHDEQWVRSRLGHQHLGFEPAALQNAMRAAGLETPTLVAAPRDAASPFKAFLLTGTRPLAPALPLPSPSRPSSLAPRAP
;
A
#
# COMPACT_ATOMS: atom_id res chain seq x y z
N MET A 1 51.63 -4.73 -0.07
CA MET A 1 51.62 -6.21 -0.23
C MET A 1 50.88 -6.92 0.90
N LEU A 2 51.17 -6.64 2.18
CA LEU A 2 50.45 -7.28 3.31
C LEU A 2 48.94 -6.94 3.33
N GLU A 3 48.56 -5.67 3.22
CA GLU A 3 47.14 -5.27 3.17
C GLU A 3 46.40 -5.92 2.00
N LEU A 4 46.99 -5.90 0.81
CA LEU A 4 46.41 -6.54 -0.37
C LEU A 4 46.24 -8.06 -0.18
N THR A 5 47.19 -8.72 0.51
CA THR A 5 47.11 -10.14 0.84
C THR A 5 45.97 -10.43 1.82
N GLU A 6 45.80 -9.59 2.84
CA GLU A 6 44.69 -9.73 3.80
C GLU A 6 43.33 -9.44 3.17
N THR A 7 43.26 -8.49 2.24
CA THR A 7 42.07 -8.25 1.42
C THR A 7 41.72 -9.46 0.58
N PHE A 8 42.68 -10.05 -0.16
CA PHE A 8 42.41 -11.25 -0.95
C PHE A 8 42.00 -12.45 -0.10
N LYS A 9 42.64 -12.66 1.06
CA LYS A 9 42.22 -13.69 2.02
C LYS A 9 40.80 -13.45 2.55
N ALA A 10 40.42 -12.19 2.78
CA ALA A 10 39.07 -11.86 3.18
C ALA A 10 38.07 -12.12 2.05
N LEU A 11 38.36 -11.68 0.83
CA LEU A 11 37.49 -11.86 -0.33
C LEU A 11 37.41 -13.32 -0.81
N GLY A 12 38.33 -14.20 -0.39
CA GLY A 12 38.26 -15.64 -0.69
C GLY A 12 37.19 -16.42 0.09
N ASP A 13 36.40 -15.77 0.95
CA ASP A 13 35.34 -16.40 1.74
C ASP A 13 33.97 -16.14 1.12
N PRO A 14 33.18 -17.19 0.83
CA PRO A 14 31.91 -17.06 0.11
C PRO A 14 30.89 -16.25 0.90
N THR A 15 30.87 -16.36 2.23
CA THR A 15 29.95 -15.60 3.09
C THR A 15 30.28 -14.11 3.07
N ARG A 16 31.57 -13.73 3.10
CA ARG A 16 31.98 -12.32 3.00
C ARG A 16 31.61 -11.71 1.65
N LEU A 17 31.75 -12.44 0.55
CA LEU A 17 31.31 -11.97 -0.77
C LEU A 17 29.79 -11.79 -0.84
N ARG A 18 29.02 -12.73 -0.29
CA ARG A 18 27.55 -12.62 -0.17
C ARG A 18 27.14 -11.39 0.65
N ILE A 19 27.81 -11.13 1.78
CA ILE A 19 27.56 -9.94 2.61
C ILE A 19 27.89 -8.66 1.83
N LEU A 20 29.04 -8.57 1.16
CA LEU A 20 29.43 -7.41 0.36
C LEU A 20 28.43 -7.10 -0.75
N ARG A 21 27.93 -8.14 -1.43
CA ARG A 21 26.86 -7.99 -2.42
C ARG A 21 25.62 -7.36 -1.81
N LEU A 22 25.13 -7.89 -0.68
CA LEU A 22 23.92 -7.41 -0.01
C LEU A 22 24.05 -5.96 0.50
N VAL A 23 25.14 -5.63 1.19
CA VAL A 23 25.36 -4.26 1.71
C VAL A 23 25.71 -3.24 0.62
N GLY A 24 26.04 -3.73 -0.58
CA GLY A 24 26.21 -2.95 -1.81
C GLY A 24 24.90 -2.69 -2.56
N GLU A 25 23.80 -3.35 -2.20
CA GLU A 25 22.45 -3.10 -2.73
C GLU A 25 21.63 -2.24 -1.77
N ALA A 26 21.75 -2.46 -0.46
CA ALA A 26 21.04 -1.68 0.56
C ALA A 26 21.80 -1.61 1.88
N ARG A 27 21.48 -0.60 2.71
CA ARG A 27 21.97 -0.52 4.10
C ARG A 27 21.31 -1.60 4.96
N LEU A 28 22.08 -2.40 5.71
CA LEU A 28 21.58 -3.55 6.47
C LEU A 28 22.17 -3.59 7.88
N ASN A 29 21.37 -3.96 8.88
CA ASN A 29 21.85 -4.25 10.23
C ASN A 29 22.23 -5.73 10.39
N VAL A 30 22.90 -6.07 11.50
CA VAL A 30 23.42 -7.43 11.74
C VAL A 30 22.34 -8.52 11.68
N SER A 31 21.15 -8.26 12.22
CA SER A 31 20.05 -9.25 12.27
C SER A 31 19.47 -9.50 10.88
N GLU A 32 19.44 -8.47 10.03
CA GLU A 32 19.00 -8.59 8.64
C GLU A 32 20.02 -9.35 7.80
N VAL A 33 21.32 -9.11 8.00
CA VAL A 33 22.36 -9.90 7.31
C VAL A 33 22.28 -11.37 7.73
N VAL A 34 22.02 -11.67 9.00
CA VAL A 34 21.79 -13.04 9.50
C VAL A 34 20.63 -13.71 8.78
N SER A 35 19.48 -13.04 8.69
CA SER A 35 18.28 -13.60 8.06
C SER A 35 18.44 -13.80 6.55
N LEU A 36 19.21 -12.92 5.89
CA LEU A 36 19.47 -13.01 4.46
C LEU A 36 20.44 -14.14 4.12
N VAL A 37 21.56 -14.24 4.83
CA VAL A 37 22.67 -15.14 4.51
C VAL A 37 22.49 -16.53 5.13
N GLY A 38 21.68 -16.66 6.19
CA GLY A 38 21.33 -17.94 6.81
C GLY A 38 22.44 -18.54 7.70
N VAL A 39 23.31 -17.70 8.25
CA VAL A 39 24.41 -18.13 9.14
C VAL A 39 24.25 -17.52 10.53
N ALA A 40 24.88 -18.12 11.55
CA ALA A 40 24.77 -17.67 12.92
C ALA A 40 25.23 -16.21 13.11
N GLN A 41 24.59 -15.50 14.03
CA GLN A 41 24.90 -14.09 14.32
C GLN A 41 26.35 -13.86 14.73
N SER A 42 26.95 -14.77 15.51
CA SER A 42 28.37 -14.70 15.88
C SER A 42 29.29 -14.73 14.64
N SER A 43 28.96 -15.56 13.64
CA SER A 43 29.68 -15.61 12.37
C SER A 43 29.51 -14.33 11.57
N VAL A 44 28.27 -13.82 11.42
CA VAL A 44 28.00 -12.56 10.71
C VAL A 44 28.76 -11.39 11.35
N SER A 45 28.70 -11.24 12.67
CA SER A 45 29.45 -10.22 13.39
C SER A 45 30.95 -10.31 13.11
N HIS A 46 31.53 -11.51 13.14
CA HIS A 46 32.94 -11.72 12.82
C HIS A 46 33.29 -11.30 11.38
N HIS A 47 32.44 -11.66 10.40
CA HIS A 47 32.64 -11.27 9.00
C HIS A 47 32.55 -9.75 8.82
N LEU A 48 31.57 -9.09 9.43
CA LEU A 48 31.41 -7.63 9.39
C LEU A 48 32.59 -6.91 10.02
N THR A 49 33.10 -7.38 11.17
CA THR A 49 34.32 -6.83 11.79
C THR A 49 35.51 -6.90 10.85
N LYS A 50 35.70 -8.04 10.17
CA LYS A 50 36.83 -8.22 9.24
C LYS A 50 36.70 -7.37 7.98
N LEU A 51 35.50 -7.26 7.41
CA LEU A 51 35.24 -6.38 6.26
C LEU A 51 35.41 -4.90 6.60
N LYS A 52 35.03 -4.50 7.82
CA LYS A 52 35.23 -3.14 8.32
C LYS A 52 36.71 -2.81 8.54
N ALA A 53 37.48 -3.74 9.11
CA ALA A 53 38.92 -3.57 9.32
C ALA A 53 39.71 -3.39 8.00
N LEU A 54 39.14 -3.83 6.89
CA LEU A 54 39.68 -3.66 5.54
C LEU A 54 39.09 -2.46 4.79
N GLU A 55 38.30 -1.63 5.48
CA GLU A 55 37.65 -0.44 4.89
C GLU A 55 36.76 -0.76 3.67
N LEU A 56 36.24 -1.99 3.58
CA LEU A 56 35.34 -2.39 2.50
C LEU A 56 33.89 -1.95 2.77
N ILE A 57 33.53 -1.87 4.05
CA ILE A 57 32.22 -1.45 4.53
C ILE A 57 32.37 -0.35 5.59
N ARG A 58 31.35 0.50 5.69
CA ARG A 58 31.22 1.49 6.76
C ARG A 58 30.04 1.11 7.67
N GLU A 59 30.11 1.55 8.92
CA GLU A 59 29.03 1.39 9.89
C GLU A 59 28.46 2.75 10.31
N GLU A 60 27.13 2.83 10.44
CA GLU A 60 26.42 4.04 10.85
C GLU A 60 25.36 3.67 11.88
N ARG A 61 25.27 4.43 12.97
CA ARG A 61 24.29 4.19 14.03
C ARG A 61 23.04 5.02 13.79
N GLN A 62 21.90 4.36 13.61
CA GLN A 62 20.61 5.00 13.43
C GLN A 62 19.52 4.28 14.23
N GLY A 63 18.76 5.02 15.05
CA GLY A 63 17.56 4.48 15.72
C GLY A 63 17.82 3.28 16.63
N GLY A 64 18.97 3.23 17.31
CA GLY A 64 19.32 2.12 18.21
C GLY A 64 20.01 0.92 17.52
N PHE A 65 20.07 0.90 16.18
CA PHE A 65 20.74 -0.14 15.40
C PHE A 65 22.01 0.39 14.72
N THR A 66 22.93 -0.52 14.41
CA THR A 66 24.10 -0.25 13.57
C THR A 66 23.86 -0.83 12.19
N TYR A 67 23.90 0.02 11.18
CA TYR A 67 23.72 -0.33 9.77
C TYR A 67 25.07 -0.34 9.07
N TYR A 68 25.23 -1.29 8.15
CA TYR A 68 26.40 -1.49 7.33
C TYR A 68 26.06 -1.16 5.88
N SER A 69 26.98 -0.47 5.20
CA SER A 69 26.89 -0.16 3.77
C SER A 69 28.27 -0.22 3.14
N LEU A 70 28.31 -0.42 1.82
CA LEU A 70 29.58 -0.44 1.08
C LEU A 70 30.31 0.92 1.20
N MET A 71 31.60 0.88 1.55
CA MET A 71 32.44 2.07 1.60
C MET A 71 33.12 2.32 0.25
N VAL A 72 33.40 1.25 -0.49
CA VAL A 72 34.14 1.26 -1.75
C VAL A 72 33.23 1.68 -2.90
N ASP A 73 33.70 2.59 -3.74
CA ASP A 73 32.99 3.07 -4.93
C ASP A 73 33.68 2.62 -6.23
N GLU A 74 33.13 3.04 -7.37
CA GLU A 74 33.62 2.65 -8.70
C GLU A 74 35.07 3.09 -9.01
N LYS A 75 35.59 4.06 -8.25
CA LYS A 75 36.93 4.62 -8.45
C LYS A 75 37.98 3.83 -7.70
N ALA A 76 37.58 2.98 -6.75
CA ALA A 76 38.50 2.23 -5.95
C ALA A 76 39.15 1.07 -6.73
N PRO A 77 40.45 0.76 -6.49
CA PRO A 77 41.15 -0.32 -7.19
C PRO A 77 40.52 -1.71 -7.02
N LEU A 78 39.76 -1.93 -5.94
CA LEU A 78 39.10 -3.20 -5.64
C LEU A 78 37.70 -3.33 -6.24
N TRP A 79 37.16 -2.25 -6.83
CA TRP A 79 35.82 -2.23 -7.39
C TRP A 79 35.54 -3.35 -8.41
N PRO A 80 36.45 -3.69 -9.34
CA PRO A 80 36.20 -4.77 -10.30
C PRO A 80 35.89 -6.11 -9.61
N LEU A 81 36.52 -6.41 -8.47
CA LEU A 81 36.29 -7.64 -7.71
C LEU A 81 34.92 -7.62 -7.01
N ILE A 82 34.55 -6.46 -6.44
CA ILE A 82 33.24 -6.28 -5.81
C ILE A 82 32.14 -6.40 -6.87
N ARG A 83 32.32 -5.79 -8.04
CA ARG A 83 31.40 -5.90 -9.17
C ARG A 83 31.23 -7.35 -9.62
N LEU A 84 32.31 -8.12 -9.74
CA LEU A 84 32.22 -9.56 -10.05
C LEU A 84 31.40 -10.34 -9.02
N ALA A 85 31.54 -10.01 -7.73
CA ALA A 85 30.72 -10.62 -6.69
C ALA A 85 29.24 -10.20 -6.76
N LYS A 86 28.96 -8.96 -7.19
CA LYS A 86 27.60 -8.46 -7.40
C LYS A 86 26.91 -9.10 -8.61
N ASP A 87 27.64 -9.27 -9.70
CA ASP A 87 27.16 -9.84 -10.97
C ASP A 87 27.09 -11.39 -10.94
N ALA A 88 27.63 -12.02 -9.90
CA ALA A 88 27.62 -13.48 -9.74
C ALA A 88 26.18 -14.03 -9.55
N PRO A 89 25.89 -15.24 -10.07
CA PRO A 89 24.59 -15.89 -9.89
C PRO A 89 24.16 -15.97 -8.42
N ASP A 90 22.87 -15.73 -8.15
CA ASP A 90 22.31 -15.80 -6.80
C ASP A 90 21.89 -17.22 -6.42
N GLU A 91 22.85 -18.14 -6.36
CA GLU A 91 22.60 -19.57 -6.06
C GLU A 91 21.92 -19.81 -4.71
N HIS A 92 22.10 -18.90 -3.75
CA HIS A 92 21.56 -19.01 -2.40
C HIS A 92 20.22 -18.27 -2.24
N GLY A 93 19.75 -17.53 -3.25
CA GLY A 93 18.53 -16.73 -3.19
C GLY A 93 18.61 -15.55 -2.20
N ASP A 94 19.80 -15.03 -1.92
CA ASP A 94 19.98 -13.93 -0.96
C ASP A 94 19.36 -12.62 -1.49
N LEU A 95 19.47 -12.36 -2.79
CA LEU A 95 18.91 -11.16 -3.41
C LEU A 95 17.38 -11.24 -3.44
N ALA A 96 16.81 -12.41 -3.67
CA ALA A 96 15.36 -12.61 -3.58
C ALA A 96 14.83 -12.30 -2.17
N ARG A 97 15.52 -12.78 -1.12
CA ARG A 97 15.18 -12.44 0.28
C ARG A 97 15.41 -10.95 0.59
N LEU A 98 16.43 -10.34 -0.01
CA LEU A 98 16.69 -8.91 0.15
C LEU A 98 15.54 -8.08 -0.45
N THR A 99 15.08 -8.43 -1.65
CA THR A 99 13.92 -7.77 -2.28
C THR A 99 12.70 -7.85 -1.35
N GLU A 100 12.41 -9.02 -0.79
CA GLU A 100 11.30 -9.19 0.17
C GLU A 100 11.49 -8.35 1.43
N LEU A 101 12.71 -8.30 1.98
CA LEU A 101 13.04 -7.51 3.17
C LEU A 101 12.86 -6.00 2.92
N LEU A 102 13.31 -5.51 1.76
CA LEU A 102 13.18 -4.11 1.40
C LEU A 102 11.71 -3.73 1.19
N GLN A 103 10.93 -4.61 0.58
CA GLN A 103 9.49 -4.39 0.43
C GLN A 103 8.79 -4.30 1.79
N ARG A 104 9.14 -5.19 2.74
CA ARG A 104 8.65 -5.10 4.13
C ARG A 104 9.09 -3.81 4.84
N ARG A 105 10.27 -3.27 4.52
CA ARG A 105 10.73 -1.98 5.07
C ARG A 105 9.91 -0.82 4.52
N GLU A 106 9.60 -0.82 3.23
CA GLU A 106 8.71 0.17 2.62
C GLU A 106 7.31 0.09 3.24
N ASP A 107 6.76 -1.13 3.39
CA ASP A 107 5.48 -1.36 4.07
C ASP A 107 5.51 -0.85 5.53
N ALA A 108 6.64 -1.00 6.23
CA ALA A 108 6.81 -0.47 7.60
C ALA A 108 7.00 1.06 7.65
N LEU A 109 7.56 1.68 6.60
CA LEU A 109 7.80 3.13 6.52
C LEU A 109 6.53 3.90 6.15
N THR A 110 5.59 3.31 5.40
CA THR A 110 4.28 3.92 5.11
C THR A 110 3.40 4.17 6.36
N LEU A 111 3.81 3.66 7.52
CA LEU A 111 3.08 3.75 8.79
C LEU A 111 3.83 4.50 9.91
N ASN A 112 5.00 5.08 9.66
CA ASN A 112 5.88 5.60 10.72
C ASN A 112 6.16 7.12 10.61
N GLU A 113 5.20 7.93 11.04
CA GLU A 113 5.54 9.18 11.73
C GLU A 113 6.08 8.82 13.13
N LYS A 114 7.06 9.58 13.64
CA LYS A 114 7.61 9.37 14.99
C LYS A 114 6.52 9.60 16.04
N LEU A 115 5.83 8.53 16.41
CA LEU A 115 4.85 8.56 17.48
C LEU A 115 5.60 8.72 18.82
N LEU A 116 5.17 9.70 19.61
CA LEU A 116 5.87 10.26 20.77
C LEU A 116 5.96 9.29 21.96
N GLU A 117 5.05 8.32 22.03
CA GLU A 117 4.92 7.39 23.16
C GLU A 117 4.95 5.92 22.72
N PRO A 118 5.57 5.01 23.49
CA PRO A 118 5.49 3.58 23.22
C PRO A 118 4.04 3.08 23.12
N GLY A 119 3.75 2.28 22.10
CA GLY A 119 2.42 1.70 21.87
C GLY A 119 1.48 2.56 21.02
N GLN A 120 1.85 3.80 20.71
CA GLN A 120 1.16 4.55 19.65
C GLN A 120 1.43 3.88 18.30
N SER A 121 0.37 3.58 17.54
CA SER A 121 0.47 3.21 16.13
C SER A 121 -0.73 3.77 15.37
N TRP A 122 -0.52 4.26 14.14
CA TRP A 122 -1.62 4.72 13.30
C TRP A 122 -2.66 3.62 13.06
N ARG A 123 -2.21 2.36 13.00
CA ARG A 123 -3.09 1.20 12.89
C ARG A 123 -4.06 1.08 14.08
N LEU A 124 -3.57 1.26 15.31
CA LEU A 124 -4.43 1.23 16.50
C LEU A 124 -5.38 2.44 16.54
N TRP A 125 -4.91 3.63 16.17
CA TRP A 125 -5.76 4.81 16.05
C TRP A 125 -6.85 4.65 15.00
N ALA A 126 -6.50 4.14 13.81
CA ALA A 126 -7.45 3.83 12.75
C ALA A 126 -8.47 2.78 13.20
N SER A 127 -8.02 1.73 13.91
CA SER A 127 -8.93 0.73 14.49
C SER A 127 -9.87 1.32 15.55
N ALA A 128 -9.35 2.20 16.42
CA ALA A 128 -10.16 2.88 17.43
C ALA A 128 -11.20 3.80 16.78
N LEU A 129 -10.82 4.60 15.79
CA LEU A 129 -11.75 5.44 15.04
C LEU A 129 -12.78 4.61 14.26
N ALA A 130 -12.35 3.51 13.64
CA ALA A 130 -13.24 2.59 12.94
C ALA A 130 -14.25 1.92 13.87
N SER A 131 -13.89 1.68 15.14
CA SER A 131 -14.82 1.14 16.15
C SER A 131 -15.98 2.08 16.50
N LEU A 132 -15.89 3.36 16.14
CA LEU A 132 -16.97 4.34 16.30
C LEU A 132 -17.97 4.29 15.14
N LEU A 133 -17.64 3.62 14.03
CA LEU A 133 -18.51 3.48 12.88
C LEU A 133 -19.48 2.31 13.10
N PRO A 134 -20.74 2.42 12.64
CA PRO A 134 -21.59 1.23 12.54
C PRO A 134 -20.97 0.23 11.55
N PRO A 135 -21.22 -1.08 11.68
CA PRO A 135 -20.75 -2.06 10.71
C PRO A 135 -21.29 -1.75 9.29
N LEU A 136 -20.38 -1.53 8.34
CA LEU A 136 -20.71 -1.13 6.96
C LEU A 136 -20.56 -2.28 5.97
N ASP A 137 -21.35 -2.28 4.89
CA ASP A 137 -21.02 -3.06 3.68
C ASP A 137 -20.08 -2.24 2.78
N VAL A 138 -18.88 -2.75 2.58
CA VAL A 138 -17.79 -2.05 1.91
C VAL A 138 -17.43 -2.74 0.60
N VAL A 139 -17.13 -1.97 -0.44
CA VAL A 139 -16.52 -2.48 -1.66
C VAL A 139 -15.13 -1.85 -1.85
N ASP A 140 -14.14 -2.69 -2.09
CA ASP A 140 -12.74 -2.31 -2.29
C ASP A 140 -12.36 -2.52 -3.75
N PHE A 141 -12.19 -1.43 -4.50
CA PHE A 141 -11.94 -1.41 -5.93
C PHE A 141 -10.43 -1.43 -6.22
N GLY A 142 -9.97 -2.49 -6.88
CA GLY A 142 -8.55 -2.71 -7.16
C GLY A 142 -7.83 -3.13 -5.89
N CYS A 143 -8.35 -4.16 -5.23
CA CYS A 143 -7.88 -4.57 -3.89
C CYS A 143 -6.44 -5.13 -3.89
N GLY A 144 -5.89 -5.45 -5.06
CA GLY A 144 -4.53 -5.96 -5.21
C GLY A 144 -4.30 -7.20 -4.35
N THR A 145 -3.24 -7.17 -3.53
CA THR A 145 -2.90 -8.27 -2.61
C THR A 145 -3.65 -8.21 -1.28
N GLY A 146 -4.63 -7.31 -1.14
CA GLY A 146 -5.58 -7.30 -0.02
C GLY A 146 -5.12 -6.53 1.21
N VAL A 147 -4.05 -5.73 1.14
CA VAL A 147 -3.50 -4.98 2.30
C VAL A 147 -4.55 -4.10 2.96
N LEU A 148 -5.28 -3.29 2.18
CA LEU A 148 -6.37 -2.47 2.71
C LEU A 148 -7.60 -3.32 3.04
N THR A 149 -7.94 -4.28 2.17
CA THR A 149 -9.08 -5.19 2.34
C THR A 149 -9.10 -5.86 3.72
N VAL A 150 -7.97 -6.38 4.18
CA VAL A 150 -7.91 -7.08 5.47
C VAL A 150 -8.11 -6.14 6.65
N GLU A 151 -7.72 -4.87 6.55
CA GLU A 151 -7.96 -3.87 7.58
C GLU A 151 -9.41 -3.36 7.54
N LEU A 152 -10.02 -3.22 6.35
CA LEU A 152 -11.45 -2.94 6.20
C LEU A 152 -12.30 -4.05 6.86
N ALA A 153 -11.94 -5.31 6.63
CA ALA A 153 -12.67 -6.47 7.14
C ALA A 153 -12.68 -6.58 8.68
N ARG A 154 -11.79 -5.88 9.38
CA ARG A 154 -11.77 -5.90 10.86
C ARG A 154 -12.95 -5.17 11.50
N TRP A 155 -13.55 -4.24 10.79
CA TRP A 155 -14.63 -3.39 11.29
C TRP A 155 -15.86 -3.36 10.38
N ALA A 156 -15.71 -3.70 9.10
CA ALA A 156 -16.83 -3.84 8.17
C ALA A 156 -17.71 -5.03 8.53
N ARG A 157 -19.02 -4.91 8.27
CA ARG A 157 -19.93 -6.07 8.27
C ARG A 157 -19.55 -7.06 7.19
N HIS A 158 -19.26 -6.55 5.98
CA HIS A 158 -18.82 -7.35 4.85
C HIS A 158 -17.94 -6.50 3.91
N VAL A 159 -16.92 -7.12 3.32
CA VAL A 159 -16.09 -6.49 2.28
C VAL A 159 -16.21 -7.28 0.99
N THR A 160 -16.62 -6.63 -0.09
CA THR A 160 -16.47 -7.15 -1.45
C THR A 160 -15.18 -6.58 -2.05
N ALA A 161 -14.16 -7.41 -2.20
CA ALA A 161 -12.84 -7.03 -2.69
C ALA A 161 -12.69 -7.42 -4.16
N ILE A 162 -12.41 -6.45 -5.02
CA ILE A 162 -12.47 -6.63 -6.47
C ILE A 162 -11.13 -6.30 -7.10
N ASP A 163 -10.61 -7.19 -7.94
CA ASP A 163 -9.44 -6.94 -8.77
C ASP A 163 -9.57 -7.71 -10.09
N HIS A 164 -8.82 -7.30 -11.12
CA HIS A 164 -8.79 -8.01 -12.40
C HIS A 164 -7.66 -9.06 -12.46
N ASN A 165 -6.70 -9.00 -11.53
CA ASN A 165 -5.56 -9.88 -11.49
C ASN A 165 -5.81 -11.09 -10.56
N PRO A 166 -6.04 -12.30 -11.10
CA PRO A 166 -6.34 -13.47 -10.29
C PRO A 166 -5.18 -13.84 -9.33
N VAL A 167 -3.93 -13.59 -9.72
CA VAL A 167 -2.76 -13.88 -8.88
C VAL A 167 -2.71 -12.96 -7.65
N ALA A 168 -3.16 -11.71 -7.79
CA ALA A 168 -3.26 -10.78 -6.67
C ALA A 168 -4.38 -11.21 -5.72
N LEU A 169 -5.54 -11.61 -6.26
CA LEU A 169 -6.66 -12.14 -5.49
C LEU A 169 -6.31 -13.41 -4.71
N ASP A 170 -5.52 -14.33 -5.28
CA ASP A 170 -5.05 -15.53 -4.58
C ASP A 170 -4.19 -15.18 -3.36
N LYS A 171 -3.29 -14.19 -3.50
CA LYS A 171 -2.50 -13.68 -2.37
C LYS A 171 -3.39 -13.01 -1.31
N ALA A 172 -4.37 -12.23 -1.73
CA ALA A 172 -5.32 -11.58 -0.83
C ALA A 172 -6.16 -12.59 -0.05
N ARG A 173 -6.61 -13.67 -0.71
CA ARG A 173 -7.32 -14.79 -0.07
C ARG A 173 -6.44 -15.51 0.94
N ALA A 174 -5.19 -15.79 0.59
CA ALA A 174 -4.23 -16.43 1.49
C ALA A 174 -3.99 -15.59 2.75
N GLU A 175 -3.80 -14.28 2.60
CA GLU A 175 -3.59 -13.37 3.73
C GLU A 175 -4.84 -13.25 4.62
N ALA A 176 -6.03 -13.11 4.02
CA ALA A 176 -7.28 -13.13 4.76
C ALA A 176 -7.47 -14.44 5.55
N GLY A 177 -7.15 -15.58 4.94
CA GLY A 177 -7.16 -16.90 5.60
C GLY A 177 -6.18 -17.00 6.76
N ARG A 178 -4.95 -16.51 6.58
CA ARG A 178 -3.92 -16.44 7.65
C ARG A 178 -4.39 -15.61 8.84
N LEU A 179 -5.16 -14.56 8.59
CA LEU A 179 -5.72 -13.67 9.62
C LEU A 179 -7.07 -14.14 10.18
N GLY A 180 -7.64 -15.24 9.67
CA GLY A 180 -8.92 -15.78 10.12
C GLY A 180 -10.13 -14.93 9.76
N LEU A 181 -10.02 -14.07 8.75
CA LEU A 181 -11.09 -13.17 8.30
C LEU A 181 -12.07 -13.94 7.40
N ARG A 182 -13.36 -13.88 7.73
CA ARG A 182 -14.42 -14.67 7.05
C ARG A 182 -15.50 -13.81 6.39
N ASN A 183 -15.43 -12.50 6.55
CA ASN A 183 -16.41 -11.53 6.08
C ASN A 183 -15.94 -10.83 4.79
N ILE A 184 -15.17 -11.52 3.94
CA ILE A 184 -14.65 -10.98 2.68
C ILE A 184 -15.10 -11.86 1.52
N THR A 185 -15.67 -11.25 0.49
CA THR A 185 -15.92 -11.87 -0.82
C THR A 185 -14.91 -11.32 -1.82
N PHE A 186 -14.13 -12.19 -2.44
CA PHE A 186 -13.18 -11.81 -3.49
C PHE A 186 -13.79 -12.05 -4.87
N LEU A 187 -13.83 -11.01 -5.70
CA LEU A 187 -14.43 -11.04 -7.03
C LEU A 187 -13.40 -10.64 -8.09
N GLU A 188 -13.17 -11.53 -9.06
CA GLU A 188 -12.43 -11.19 -10.28
C GLU A 188 -13.36 -10.47 -11.24
N ALA A 189 -13.17 -9.17 -11.46
CA ALA A 189 -14.02 -8.39 -12.37
C ALA A 189 -13.35 -7.10 -12.86
N ASP A 190 -13.85 -6.59 -13.98
CA ASP A 190 -13.52 -5.25 -14.48
C ASP A 190 -14.33 -4.19 -13.71
N LEU A 191 -13.63 -3.23 -13.09
CA LEU A 191 -14.23 -2.18 -12.26
C LEU A 191 -15.18 -1.25 -13.02
N LYS A 192 -15.19 -1.27 -14.37
CA LYS A 192 -16.08 -0.44 -15.19
C LYS A 192 -17.52 -0.97 -15.25
N ALA A 193 -17.75 -2.25 -14.93
CA ALA A 193 -19.07 -2.88 -14.96
C ALA A 193 -19.10 -4.13 -14.08
N LEU A 194 -19.73 -4.02 -12.92
CA LEU A 194 -19.70 -5.05 -11.88
C LEU A 194 -21.05 -5.76 -11.77
N PRO A 195 -21.06 -7.09 -11.54
CA PRO A 195 -22.27 -7.88 -11.33
C PRO A 195 -22.82 -7.70 -9.90
N LEU A 196 -22.90 -6.46 -9.43
CA LEU A 196 -23.36 -6.09 -8.09
C LEU A 196 -24.62 -5.21 -8.17
N GLU A 197 -25.50 -5.37 -7.20
CA GLU A 197 -26.76 -4.62 -7.11
C GLU A 197 -26.50 -3.11 -6.88
N SER A 198 -27.29 -2.27 -7.56
CA SER A 198 -27.26 -0.82 -7.37
C SER A 198 -27.79 -0.45 -5.99
N GLY A 199 -27.21 0.57 -5.36
CA GLY A 199 -27.76 1.10 -4.11
C GLY A 199 -27.67 0.15 -2.90
N ALA A 200 -26.76 -0.82 -2.93
CA ALA A 200 -26.63 -1.85 -1.90
C ALA A 200 -25.47 -1.60 -0.93
N GLN A 201 -24.53 -0.70 -1.24
CA GLN A 201 -23.27 -0.57 -0.50
C GLN A 201 -23.24 0.71 0.34
N ASP A 202 -22.64 0.63 1.54
CA ASP A 202 -22.46 1.79 2.43
C ASP A 202 -21.22 2.61 2.03
N LEU A 203 -20.16 1.93 1.59
CA LEU A 203 -18.88 2.53 1.30
C LEU A 203 -18.25 1.88 0.06
N VAL A 204 -17.74 2.71 -0.85
CA VAL A 204 -16.85 2.28 -1.93
C VAL A 204 -15.50 2.95 -1.73
N VAL A 205 -14.43 2.15 -1.72
CA VAL A 205 -13.06 2.61 -1.53
C VAL A 205 -12.25 2.34 -2.79
N LEU A 206 -11.55 3.36 -3.27
CA LEU A 206 -10.56 3.28 -4.33
C LEU A 206 -9.26 3.77 -3.74
N SER A 207 -8.27 2.89 -3.59
CA SER A 207 -6.97 3.26 -3.04
C SER A 207 -5.88 2.87 -4.02
N GLN A 208 -5.24 3.87 -4.62
CA GLN A 208 -4.13 3.68 -5.55
C GLN A 208 -4.47 2.70 -6.67
N SER A 209 -5.67 2.82 -7.25
CA SER A 209 -6.21 1.85 -8.20
C SER A 209 -6.67 2.48 -9.51
N LEU A 210 -7.07 3.76 -9.51
CA LEU A 210 -7.52 4.46 -10.72
C LEU A 210 -6.39 4.71 -11.72
N HIS A 211 -5.15 4.90 -11.26
CA HIS A 211 -4.05 5.14 -12.17
C HIS A 211 -3.67 3.91 -13.02
N HIS A 212 -4.25 2.74 -12.75
CA HIS A 212 -4.10 1.54 -13.57
C HIS A 212 -5.21 1.35 -14.62
N VAL A 213 -6.25 2.19 -14.65
CA VAL A 213 -7.42 2.00 -15.53
C VAL A 213 -7.60 3.15 -16.51
N ASN A 214 -7.98 2.82 -17.75
CA ASN A 214 -8.08 3.77 -18.87
C ASN A 214 -9.35 4.64 -18.87
N SER A 215 -10.29 4.42 -17.95
CA SER A 215 -11.57 5.14 -17.91
C SER A 215 -12.02 5.33 -16.47
N SER A 216 -11.29 6.19 -15.75
CA SER A 216 -11.54 6.49 -14.34
C SER A 216 -12.96 7.00 -14.10
N GLU A 217 -13.54 7.76 -15.04
CA GLU A 217 -14.91 8.27 -14.95
C GLU A 217 -15.95 7.15 -14.92
N ARG A 218 -15.75 6.08 -15.72
CA ARG A 218 -16.66 4.92 -15.72
C ARG A 218 -16.55 4.15 -14.41
N VAL A 219 -15.34 4.00 -13.88
CA VAL A 219 -15.11 3.34 -12.59
C VAL A 219 -15.76 4.15 -11.45
N LEU A 220 -15.63 5.47 -11.45
CA LEU A 220 -16.29 6.35 -10.48
C LEU A 220 -17.82 6.30 -10.63
N ALA A 221 -18.35 6.28 -11.85
CA ALA A 221 -19.78 6.12 -12.09
C ALA A 221 -20.31 4.78 -11.56
N GLU A 222 -19.54 3.70 -11.77
CA GLU A 222 -19.90 2.37 -11.29
C GLU A 222 -19.87 2.30 -9.76
N GLY A 223 -18.84 2.85 -9.12
CA GLY A 223 -18.81 2.97 -7.66
C GLY A 223 -19.98 3.78 -7.12
N ALA A 224 -20.34 4.89 -7.77
CA ALA A 224 -21.49 5.71 -7.35
C ALA A 224 -22.82 4.96 -7.50
N ARG A 225 -22.97 4.13 -8.54
CA ARG A 225 -24.14 3.27 -8.77
C ARG A 225 -24.36 2.29 -7.61
N LEU A 226 -23.29 1.70 -7.08
CA LEU A 226 -23.35 0.73 -5.98
C LEU A 226 -23.78 1.34 -4.65
N LEU A 227 -23.56 2.64 -4.45
CA LEU A 227 -23.84 3.30 -3.18
C LEU A 227 -25.33 3.51 -2.94
N ARG A 228 -25.79 3.07 -1.77
CA ARG A 228 -27.12 3.39 -1.23
C ARG A 228 -27.21 4.90 -0.95
N PRO A 229 -28.42 5.50 -0.84
CA PRO A 229 -28.57 6.88 -0.39
C PRO A 229 -27.85 7.12 0.94
N GLY A 230 -27.03 8.18 1.02
CA GLY A 230 -26.16 8.47 2.17
C GLY A 230 -24.85 7.67 2.23
N GLY A 231 -24.65 6.68 1.33
CA GLY A 231 -23.41 5.95 1.19
C GLY A 231 -22.28 6.85 0.66
N ARG A 232 -21.03 6.48 0.93
CA ARG A 232 -19.86 7.31 0.62
C ARG A 232 -18.89 6.64 -0.33
N MET A 233 -18.23 7.45 -1.15
CA MET A 233 -17.08 7.03 -1.94
C MET A 233 -15.84 7.71 -1.40
N VAL A 234 -14.78 6.93 -1.23
CA VAL A 234 -13.46 7.39 -0.80
C VAL A 234 -12.45 7.06 -1.89
N VAL A 235 -11.74 8.08 -2.39
CA VAL A 235 -10.71 7.95 -3.43
C VAL A 235 -9.39 8.45 -2.90
N LEU A 236 -8.39 7.58 -2.82
CA LEU A 236 -7.01 7.92 -2.48
C LEU A 236 -6.14 7.74 -3.71
N GLU A 237 -5.55 8.81 -4.21
CA GLU A 237 -4.79 8.80 -5.45
C GLU A 237 -3.57 9.72 -5.39
N LEU A 238 -2.68 9.59 -6.37
CA LEU A 238 -1.52 10.46 -6.53
C LEU A 238 -1.90 11.76 -7.23
N MET A 239 -1.38 12.87 -6.72
CA MET A 239 -1.28 14.13 -7.46
C MET A 239 -0.46 13.91 -8.74
N PRO A 240 -0.59 14.78 -9.76
CA PRO A 240 0.20 14.68 -10.98
C PRO A 240 1.70 14.70 -10.69
N HIS A 241 2.46 13.89 -11.43
CA HIS A 241 3.90 13.78 -11.28
C HIS A 241 4.59 13.40 -12.60
N ASP A 242 5.92 13.59 -12.67
CA ASP A 242 6.71 13.36 -13.88
C ASP A 242 7.51 12.03 -13.86
N GLU A 243 7.36 11.23 -12.81
CA GLU A 243 8.04 9.94 -12.62
C GLU A 243 7.63 8.88 -13.65
N GLN A 244 8.21 8.87 -14.85
CA GLN A 244 7.80 7.97 -15.95
C GLN A 244 8.09 6.48 -15.69
N TRP A 245 9.05 6.17 -14.81
CA TRP A 245 9.45 4.79 -14.51
C TRP A 245 8.31 3.94 -13.95
N VAL A 246 7.29 4.55 -13.33
CA VAL A 246 6.12 3.84 -12.79
C VAL A 246 5.30 3.16 -13.88
N ARG A 247 5.36 3.64 -15.13
CA ARG A 247 4.66 3.01 -16.26
C ARG A 247 5.29 1.65 -16.61
N SER A 248 6.62 1.61 -16.69
CA SER A 248 7.33 0.39 -17.08
C SER A 248 7.50 -0.59 -15.91
N ARG A 249 7.69 -0.10 -14.68
CA ARG A 249 7.89 -0.96 -13.50
C ARG A 249 6.62 -1.35 -12.77
N LEU A 250 5.66 -0.43 -12.68
CA LEU A 250 4.44 -0.62 -11.88
C LEU A 250 3.17 -0.70 -12.75
N GLY A 251 3.28 -0.51 -14.06
CA GLY A 251 2.15 -0.64 -14.99
C GLY A 251 1.14 0.51 -14.88
N HIS A 252 1.55 1.70 -14.44
CA HIS A 252 0.65 2.86 -14.39
C HIS A 252 0.21 3.28 -15.79
N GLN A 253 -1.09 3.50 -15.96
CA GLN A 253 -1.69 4.12 -17.14
C GLN A 253 -1.76 5.65 -17.00
N HIS A 254 -1.87 6.16 -15.77
CA HIS A 254 -1.89 7.59 -15.44
C HIS A 254 -0.74 7.96 -14.50
N LEU A 255 -0.17 9.16 -14.65
CA LEU A 255 0.89 9.69 -13.80
C LEU A 255 0.29 10.61 -12.73
N GLY A 256 -0.64 10.06 -11.95
CA GLY A 256 -1.48 10.81 -11.03
C GLY A 256 -2.63 11.56 -11.70
N PHE A 257 -3.40 12.28 -10.89
CA PHE A 257 -4.63 12.96 -11.27
C PHE A 257 -4.71 14.36 -10.68
N GLU A 258 -5.20 15.30 -11.49
CA GLU A 258 -5.66 16.59 -10.97
C GLU A 258 -6.89 16.37 -10.07
N PRO A 259 -6.86 16.74 -8.77
CA PRO A 259 -7.98 16.46 -7.86
C PRO A 259 -9.30 17.04 -8.35
N ALA A 260 -9.27 18.24 -8.96
CA ALA A 260 -10.45 18.88 -9.52
C ALA A 260 -11.12 18.04 -10.63
N ALA A 261 -10.34 17.31 -11.43
CA ALA A 261 -10.86 16.44 -12.47
C ALA A 261 -11.64 15.28 -11.86
N LEU A 262 -11.09 14.61 -10.85
CA LEU A 262 -11.78 13.53 -10.14
C LEU A 262 -13.00 14.03 -9.36
N GLN A 263 -12.92 15.20 -8.72
CA GLN A 263 -14.08 15.81 -8.06
C GLN A 263 -15.22 16.08 -9.05
N ASN A 264 -14.90 16.56 -10.25
CA ASN A 264 -15.90 16.81 -11.29
C ASN A 264 -16.50 15.51 -11.82
N ALA A 265 -15.69 14.47 -12.01
CA ALA A 265 -16.17 13.13 -12.39
C ALA A 265 -17.08 12.52 -11.30
N MET A 266 -16.72 12.65 -10.02
CA MET A 266 -17.57 12.23 -8.90
C MET A 266 -18.90 12.99 -8.87
N ARG A 267 -18.89 14.31 -9.13
CA ARG A 267 -20.12 15.10 -9.26
C ARG A 267 -20.98 14.65 -10.44
N ALA A 268 -20.36 14.41 -11.60
CA ALA A 268 -21.07 13.88 -12.77
C ALA A 268 -21.67 12.49 -12.53
N ALA A 269 -21.04 11.68 -11.67
CA ALA A 269 -21.55 10.39 -11.20
C ALA A 269 -22.68 10.52 -10.14
N GLY A 270 -23.06 11.74 -9.75
CA GLY A 270 -24.14 11.98 -8.80
C GLY A 270 -23.72 11.97 -7.33
N LEU A 271 -22.43 12.17 -7.03
CA LEU A 271 -21.95 12.36 -5.66
C LEU A 271 -21.93 13.86 -5.30
N GLU A 272 -22.42 14.18 -4.10
CA GLU A 272 -22.46 15.53 -3.57
C GLU A 272 -21.12 15.96 -2.98
N THR A 273 -20.82 17.25 -3.20
CA THR A 273 -19.74 18.04 -2.57
C THR A 273 -18.43 17.28 -2.29
N PRO A 274 -17.78 16.62 -3.29
CA PRO A 274 -16.54 15.89 -3.03
C PRO A 274 -15.48 16.76 -2.33
N THR A 275 -15.10 16.40 -1.10
CA THR A 275 -14.15 17.12 -0.27
C THR A 275 -12.73 16.64 -0.53
N LEU A 276 -11.76 17.56 -0.57
CA LEU A 276 -10.36 17.27 -0.80
C LEU A 276 -9.55 17.42 0.49
N VAL A 277 -8.78 16.40 0.81
CA VAL A 277 -7.72 16.44 1.82
C VAL A 277 -6.41 16.09 1.13
N ALA A 278 -5.49 17.05 1.05
CA ALA A 278 -4.14 16.78 0.54
C ALA A 278 -3.30 16.14 1.66
N ALA A 279 -2.58 15.06 1.35
CA ALA A 279 -1.63 14.50 2.30
C ALA A 279 -0.46 15.49 2.53
N PRO A 280 0.15 15.50 3.73
CA PRO A 280 1.37 16.24 3.96
C PRO A 280 2.44 15.86 2.94
N ARG A 281 3.28 16.83 2.55
CA ARG A 281 4.39 16.55 1.66
C ARG A 281 5.42 15.69 2.41
N ASP A 282 5.61 14.47 1.96
CA ASP A 282 6.77 13.68 2.33
C ASP A 282 7.99 14.21 1.56
N ALA A 283 9.02 14.66 2.28
CA ALA A 283 10.25 15.14 1.68
C ALA A 283 11.09 14.00 1.06
N ALA A 284 10.85 12.75 1.46
CA ALA A 284 11.56 11.58 0.97
C ALA A 284 10.90 10.93 -0.26
N SER A 285 9.64 11.27 -0.57
CA SER A 285 8.92 10.72 -1.71
C SER A 285 8.71 11.77 -2.80
N PRO A 286 8.95 11.45 -4.09
CA PRO A 286 8.58 12.33 -5.19
C PRO A 286 7.05 12.38 -5.38
N PHE A 287 6.31 11.45 -4.77
CA PHE A 287 4.87 11.35 -4.89
C PHE A 287 4.15 12.14 -3.80
N LYS A 288 3.05 12.81 -4.19
CA LYS A 288 2.11 13.42 -3.26
C LYS A 288 0.78 12.73 -3.43
N ALA A 289 0.16 12.32 -2.32
CA ALA A 289 -1.16 11.70 -2.36
C ALA A 289 -2.25 12.71 -1.95
N PHE A 290 -3.48 12.40 -2.33
CA PHE A 290 -4.66 13.10 -1.85
C PHE A 290 -5.81 12.13 -1.60
N LEU A 291 -6.77 12.60 -0.81
CA LEU A 291 -8.01 11.92 -0.49
C LEU A 291 -9.18 12.78 -0.98
N LEU A 292 -10.08 12.16 -1.74
CA LEU A 292 -11.42 12.69 -2.02
C LEU A 292 -12.49 11.87 -1.30
N THR A 293 -13.49 12.53 -0.75
CA THR A 293 -14.69 11.88 -0.21
C THR A 293 -15.94 12.51 -0.80
N GLY A 294 -16.81 11.71 -1.40
CA GLY A 294 -18.12 12.14 -1.91
C GLY A 294 -19.25 11.31 -1.31
N THR A 295 -20.45 11.88 -1.21
CA THR A 295 -21.62 11.21 -0.62
C THR A 295 -22.73 11.07 -1.65
N ARG A 296 -23.39 9.91 -1.70
CA ARG A 296 -24.60 9.71 -2.49
C ARG A 296 -25.74 10.50 -1.83
N PRO A 297 -26.49 11.35 -2.57
CA PRO A 297 -27.61 12.09 -2.03
C PRO A 297 -28.58 11.17 -1.27
N LEU A 298 -29.16 11.68 -0.18
CA LEU A 298 -30.30 11.02 0.45
C LEU A 298 -31.46 10.99 -0.55
N ALA A 299 -32.24 9.91 -0.55
CA ALA A 299 -33.47 9.88 -1.34
C ALA A 299 -34.35 11.05 -0.88
N PRO A 300 -34.99 11.79 -1.79
CA PRO A 300 -35.93 12.83 -1.39
C PRO A 300 -37.00 12.19 -0.49
N ALA A 301 -37.27 12.82 0.65
CA ALA A 301 -38.35 12.38 1.52
C ALA A 301 -39.62 12.28 0.66
N LEU A 302 -40.29 11.12 0.69
CA LEU A 302 -41.60 10.97 0.07
C LEU A 302 -42.48 12.11 0.61
N PRO A 303 -43.18 12.86 -0.27
CA PRO A 303 -44.07 13.92 0.18
C PRO A 303 -45.07 13.31 1.17
N LEU A 304 -45.19 13.93 2.35
CA LEU A 304 -46.18 13.52 3.34
C LEU A 304 -47.55 13.42 2.63
N PRO A 305 -48.31 12.34 2.82
CA PRO A 305 -49.63 12.22 2.22
C PRO A 305 -50.46 13.44 2.64
N SER A 306 -51.00 14.15 1.65
CA SER A 306 -51.88 15.30 1.86
C SER A 306 -52.96 14.91 2.87
N PRO A 307 -53.25 15.74 3.90
CA PRO A 307 -54.32 15.42 4.83
C PRO A 307 -55.61 15.23 4.02
N SER A 308 -56.15 14.02 4.07
CA SER A 308 -57.42 13.68 3.45
C SER A 308 -58.48 14.66 3.95
N ARG A 309 -59.08 15.45 3.04
CA ARG A 309 -60.20 16.32 3.40
C ARG A 309 -61.26 15.48 4.11
N PRO A 310 -61.75 15.89 5.29
CA PRO A 310 -62.84 15.18 5.94
C PRO A 310 -64.02 15.12 4.99
N SER A 311 -64.52 13.91 4.75
CA SER A 311 -65.74 13.64 3.99
C SER A 311 -66.86 14.50 4.57
N SER A 312 -67.41 15.41 3.76
CA SER A 312 -68.60 16.15 4.12
C SER A 312 -69.75 15.15 4.25
N LEU A 313 -70.14 14.85 5.50
CA LEU A 313 -71.38 14.15 5.80
C LEU A 313 -72.54 14.96 5.18
N ALA A 314 -73.18 14.38 4.18
CA ALA A 314 -74.40 14.91 3.59
C ALA A 314 -75.51 15.00 4.66
N PRO A 315 -76.32 16.07 4.68
CA PRO A 315 -77.39 16.20 5.64
C PRO A 315 -78.47 15.15 5.35
N ARG A 316 -78.89 14.42 6.39
CA ARG A 316 -80.09 13.57 6.32
C ARG A 316 -81.31 14.49 6.17
N ALA A 317 -82.09 14.25 5.12
CA ALA A 317 -83.38 14.91 4.87
C ALA A 317 -84.45 14.43 5.88
N PRO A 318 -85.53 15.21 6.06
CA PRO A 318 -86.38 15.24 7.25
C PRO A 318 -87.24 14.00 7.49
#